data_AF-A0AAW8D4F6-F1
#
_entry.id   AF-A0AAW8D4F6-F1
#
_cell.length_a   1.000
_cell.length_b   1.000
_cell.length_c   1.000
_cell.angle_alpha   90.00
_cell.angle_beta   90.00
_cell.angle_gamma   90.00
#
_symmetry.space_group_name_H-M   'P 1'
#
loop_
_entity.id
_entity.type
_entity.pdbx_description
1 polymer ?
#
loop_
_entity_poly.entity_id
_entity_poly.type
_entity_poly.pdbx_seq_one_letter_code
_entity_poly.pdbx_strand_id
1 'polypeptide(L)'
;MSAPRHRASAPSHDGRPAKARSGSRKAADARVGSSRSSMGKPAAPATTWPIPDGSLEALKWVGLVLMTGDHVNKYLLQDASPTLYALGRMVMPVFGFVLMANLARPGAYQAGMHLRVMRRLVVFALLATPAFVGLVGWWPLNILATLGLATAIVWLLESGGAVARVAALIAFLIGGALVEFWWPALLCCLGAWGFARRPGGVSMLLWALATASLAIVNGNLAALAALPLILGARHVDIPLRRCRWIFYAYYPAHLSLIALVMGPA
;
A
#
# COMPACT_ATOMS: atom_id res chain seq x y z
N MET A 1 -64.81 62.74 27.29
CA MET A 1 -64.91 61.30 26.99
C MET A 1 -63.86 60.62 27.85
N SER A 2 -64.10 60.48 29.15
CA SER A 2 -64.84 59.37 29.82
C SER A 2 -64.07 58.06 29.70
N ALA A 3 -63.59 57.39 30.75
CA ALA A 3 -63.63 57.61 32.19
C ALA A 3 -62.50 56.78 32.88
N PRO A 4 -62.09 57.10 34.11
CA PRO A 4 -61.08 56.39 34.92
C PRO A 4 -61.72 55.44 35.97
N ARG A 5 -60.91 54.71 36.77
CA ARG A 5 -60.92 54.67 38.27
C ARG A 5 -60.32 53.39 38.90
N HIS A 6 -59.46 53.63 39.92
CA HIS A 6 -59.37 53.04 41.28
C HIS A 6 -59.28 51.51 41.49
N ARG A 7 -58.57 50.93 42.47
CA ARG A 7 -58.25 51.28 43.89
C ARG A 7 -57.16 50.29 44.41
N ALA A 8 -56.20 50.73 45.23
CA ALA A 8 -55.97 50.39 46.67
C ALA A 8 -55.99 48.88 47.03
N SER A 9 -55.18 48.26 47.91
CA SER A 9 -54.60 48.67 49.22
C SER A 9 -53.67 47.52 49.69
N ALA A 10 -52.43 47.77 50.13
CA ALA A 10 -51.96 47.81 51.53
C ALA A 10 -51.30 46.48 52.05
N PRO A 11 -50.37 46.57 53.03
CA PRO A 11 -49.28 45.60 53.27
C PRO A 11 -49.38 44.89 54.64
N SER A 12 -48.54 43.88 54.93
CA SER A 12 -48.04 43.61 56.29
C SER A 12 -47.12 42.38 56.41
N HIS A 13 -45.99 42.58 57.12
CA HIS A 13 -45.35 41.69 58.12
C HIS A 13 -44.87 40.28 57.66
N ASP A 14 -43.74 39.71 58.08
CA ASP A 14 -42.88 39.96 59.24
C ASP A 14 -41.58 39.14 59.11
N GLY A 15 -40.55 39.50 59.89
CA GLY A 15 -39.68 38.50 60.51
C GLY A 15 -38.39 38.04 59.80
N ARG A 16 -37.34 38.86 59.87
CA ARG A 16 -35.95 38.40 60.10
C ARG A 16 -35.83 37.79 61.53
N PRO A 17 -34.66 37.29 61.98
CA PRO A 17 -33.67 36.38 61.39
C PRO A 17 -33.24 35.28 62.41
N ALA A 18 -32.45 34.25 62.03
CA ALA A 18 -31.54 33.61 63.01
C ALA A 18 -30.43 32.78 62.34
N LYS A 19 -29.21 33.07 62.79
CA LYS A 19 -27.94 32.40 62.48
C LYS A 19 -27.77 31.10 63.26
N ALA A 20 -26.97 30.22 62.65
CA ALA A 20 -25.96 29.34 63.24
C ALA A 20 -26.42 28.11 64.05
N ARG A 21 -25.95 26.93 63.63
CA ARG A 21 -25.00 26.17 64.45
C ARG A 21 -24.29 25.04 63.69
N SER A 22 -22.98 25.03 63.93
CA SER A 22 -21.99 23.97 63.70
C SER A 22 -22.40 22.64 64.38
N GLY A 23 -22.03 21.50 63.78
CA GLY A 23 -22.24 20.18 64.38
C GLY A 23 -21.69 19.03 63.53
N SER A 24 -20.41 18.73 63.73
CA SER A 24 -19.65 17.57 63.24
C SER A 24 -20.36 16.22 63.42
N ARG A 25 -20.37 15.36 62.38
CA ARG A 25 -20.43 13.90 62.51
C ARG A 25 -19.52 13.21 61.48
N LYS A 26 -18.51 12.51 62.00
CA LYS A 26 -17.66 11.50 61.35
C LYS A 26 -18.48 10.24 61.01
N ALA A 27 -18.30 9.70 59.81
CA ALA A 27 -18.24 8.27 59.46
C ALA A 27 -17.96 8.21 57.94
N ALA A 28 -16.77 7.81 57.51
CA ALA A 28 -16.40 6.44 57.12
C ALA A 28 -16.80 6.12 55.66
N ASP A 29 -15.86 5.45 54.98
CA ASP A 29 -15.98 4.82 53.65
C ASP A 29 -15.93 5.70 52.40
N ALA A 30 -14.74 5.79 51.81
CA ALA A 30 -14.43 5.08 50.55
C ALA A 30 -13.09 5.59 50.00
N ARG A 31 -12.07 4.72 50.04
CA ARG A 31 -10.85 4.87 49.26
C ARG A 31 -11.22 4.79 47.77
N VAL A 32 -11.40 5.94 47.13
CA VAL A 32 -11.36 6.02 45.66
C VAL A 32 -9.90 5.98 45.24
N GLY A 33 -9.41 4.77 44.97
CA GLY A 33 -8.17 4.56 44.27
C GLY A 33 -8.27 5.20 42.89
N SER A 34 -7.63 6.36 42.73
CA SER A 34 -7.35 6.97 41.44
C SER A 34 -6.40 6.05 40.66
N SER A 35 -6.96 5.03 40.01
CA SER A 35 -6.31 4.27 38.96
C SER A 35 -6.01 5.24 37.82
N ARG A 36 -4.80 5.80 37.82
CA ARG A 36 -4.21 6.42 36.64
C ARG A 36 -4.08 5.31 35.61
N SER A 37 -5.11 5.18 34.79
CA SER A 37 -5.05 4.52 33.49
C SER A 37 -3.73 4.94 32.84
N SER A 38 -2.84 3.96 32.72
CA SER A 38 -1.65 4.04 31.90
C SER A 38 -2.15 4.37 30.48
N MET A 39 -2.22 5.66 30.15
CA MET A 39 -2.26 6.11 28.78
C MET A 39 -1.00 5.56 28.15
N GLY A 40 -1.16 4.43 27.44
CA GLY A 40 -0.12 3.85 26.63
C GLY A 40 0.45 4.96 25.77
N LYS A 41 1.76 5.16 25.91
CA LYS A 41 2.54 6.12 25.13
C LYS A 41 2.05 6.04 23.68
N PRO A 42 1.60 7.14 23.06
CA PRO A 42 1.17 7.09 21.66
C PRO A 42 2.33 6.48 20.87
N ALA A 43 2.03 5.41 20.13
CA ALA A 43 3.01 4.76 19.29
C ALA A 43 3.69 5.83 18.43
N ALA A 44 5.02 5.94 18.52
CA ALA A 44 5.76 6.91 17.73
C ALA A 44 5.32 6.78 16.27
N PRO A 45 5.05 7.90 15.56
CA PRO A 45 4.61 7.84 14.19
C PRO A 45 5.60 6.99 13.41
N ALA A 46 5.12 5.91 12.80
CA ALA A 46 5.97 5.04 12.00
C ALA A 46 6.66 5.91 10.94
N THR A 47 7.98 6.05 11.05
CA THR A 47 8.78 6.85 10.12
C THR A 47 8.78 6.13 8.78
N THR A 48 7.79 6.41 7.93
CA THR A 48 7.72 5.88 6.58
C THR A 48 8.88 6.42 5.76
N TRP A 49 9.44 5.62 4.87
CA TRP A 49 10.48 6.09 3.95
C TRP A 49 9.93 7.24 3.07
N PRO A 50 10.45 8.47 3.19
CA PRO A 50 9.90 9.61 2.45
C PRO A 50 10.31 9.52 0.99
N ILE A 51 9.32 9.47 0.10
CA ILE A 51 9.51 9.56 -1.34
C ILE A 51 8.41 10.45 -1.96
N PRO A 52 8.77 11.47 -2.76
CA PRO A 52 7.78 12.33 -3.41
C PRO A 52 6.86 11.56 -4.37
N ASP A 53 5.62 12.03 -4.50
CA ASP A 53 4.64 11.47 -5.46
C ASP A 53 5.16 11.52 -6.89
N GLY A 54 5.83 12.62 -7.25
CA GLY A 54 6.45 12.83 -8.55
C GLY A 54 7.54 11.81 -8.88
N SER A 55 8.39 11.46 -7.90
CA SER A 55 9.43 10.44 -8.05
C SER A 55 8.83 9.04 -8.24
N LEU A 56 7.76 8.70 -7.52
CA LEU A 56 7.04 7.45 -7.73
C LEU A 56 6.39 7.38 -9.12
N GLU A 57 5.88 8.51 -9.61
CA GLU A 57 5.35 8.59 -10.97
C GLU A 57 6.44 8.40 -12.01
N ALA A 58 7.61 9.04 -11.83
CA ALA A 58 8.77 8.91 -12.70
C ALA A 58 9.27 7.46 -12.76
N LEU A 59 9.35 6.78 -11.62
CA LEU A 59 9.72 5.36 -11.55
C LEU A 59 8.76 4.48 -12.38
N LYS A 60 7.46 4.76 -12.38
CA LYS A 60 6.53 4.01 -13.25
C LYS A 60 6.79 4.27 -14.73
N TRP A 61 7.10 5.50 -15.12
CA TRP A 61 7.45 5.81 -16.51
C TRP A 61 8.74 5.12 -16.94
N VAL A 62 9.77 5.12 -16.09
CA VAL A 62 10.99 4.35 -16.32
C VAL A 62 10.65 2.87 -16.48
N GLY A 63 9.90 2.29 -15.53
CA GLY A 63 9.44 0.90 -15.60
C GLY A 63 8.67 0.59 -16.89
N LEU A 64 7.83 1.50 -17.37
CA LEU A 64 7.05 1.34 -18.61
C LEU A 64 7.95 1.27 -19.85
N VAL A 65 8.94 2.15 -19.94
CA VAL A 65 9.92 2.17 -21.05
C VAL A 65 10.76 0.90 -21.03
N LEU A 66 11.26 0.51 -19.86
CA LEU A 66 12.06 -0.71 -19.70
C LEU A 66 11.27 -1.97 -20.06
N MET A 67 10.01 -2.07 -19.60
CA MET A 67 9.11 -3.19 -19.94
C MET A 67 8.86 -3.27 -21.45
N THR A 68 8.62 -2.13 -22.09
CA THR A 68 8.37 -2.07 -23.53
C THR A 68 9.60 -2.54 -24.30
N GLY A 69 10.80 -2.07 -23.92
CA GLY A 69 12.06 -2.49 -24.54
C GLY A 69 12.32 -3.99 -24.36
N ASP A 70 12.10 -4.54 -23.16
CA ASP A 70 12.28 -5.96 -22.86
C ASP A 70 11.31 -6.84 -23.65
N HIS A 71 10.04 -6.47 -23.74
CA HIS A 71 9.05 -7.22 -24.51
C HIS A 71 9.33 -7.15 -26.02
N VAL A 72 9.71 -5.98 -26.55
CA VAL A 72 10.13 -5.86 -27.95
C VAL A 72 11.34 -6.75 -28.22
N ASN A 73 12.34 -6.74 -27.32
CA ASN A 73 13.50 -7.61 -27.43
C ASN A 73 13.11 -9.09 -27.48
N LYS A 74 12.26 -9.51 -26.55
CA LYS A 74 11.84 -10.90 -26.40
C LYS A 74 11.00 -11.39 -27.59
N TYR A 75 9.96 -10.65 -27.94
CA TYR A 75 8.96 -11.13 -28.90
C TYR A 75 9.29 -10.74 -30.34
N LEU A 76 9.77 -9.53 -30.58
CA LEU A 76 9.98 -9.03 -31.94
C LEU A 76 11.43 -9.18 -32.42
N LEU A 77 12.40 -9.19 -31.49
CA LEU A 77 13.83 -9.29 -31.82
C LEU A 77 14.44 -10.65 -31.44
N GLN A 78 13.64 -11.63 -31.02
CA GLN A 78 14.11 -12.98 -30.68
C GLN A 78 15.27 -12.99 -29.67
N ASP A 79 15.16 -12.17 -28.63
CA ASP A 79 16.15 -12.00 -27.57
C ASP A 79 17.54 -11.50 -28.02
N ALA A 80 17.63 -10.80 -29.16
CA ALA A 80 18.89 -10.34 -29.75
C ALA A 80 19.75 -9.41 -28.87
N SER A 81 19.16 -8.67 -27.93
CA SER A 81 19.89 -7.72 -27.07
C SER A 81 19.96 -8.18 -25.61
N PRO A 82 21.14 -8.65 -25.14
CA PRO A 82 21.38 -8.95 -23.72
C PRO A 82 21.19 -7.73 -22.82
N THR A 83 21.46 -6.53 -23.34
CA THR A 83 21.29 -5.27 -22.62
C THR A 83 19.81 -4.99 -22.34
N LEU A 84 18.94 -5.09 -23.35
CA LEU A 84 17.51 -4.89 -23.15
C LEU A 84 16.94 -5.93 -22.18
N TYR A 85 17.37 -7.19 -22.29
CA TYR A 85 16.99 -8.24 -21.34
C TYR A 85 17.38 -7.89 -19.89
N ALA A 86 18.64 -7.47 -19.68
CA ALA A 86 19.14 -7.10 -18.35
C ALA A 86 18.40 -5.88 -17.78
N LEU A 87 18.15 -4.85 -18.60
CA LEU A 87 17.38 -3.68 -18.18
C LEU A 87 15.93 -4.04 -17.84
N GLY A 88 15.32 -4.95 -18.60
CA GLY A 88 13.99 -5.49 -18.34
C GLY A 88 13.83 -6.15 -16.97
N ARG A 89 14.90 -6.75 -16.44
CA ARG A 89 14.86 -7.38 -15.10
C ARG A 89 14.62 -6.40 -13.96
N MET A 90 14.83 -5.09 -14.18
CA MET A 90 14.52 -4.05 -13.18
C MET A 90 13.02 -3.73 -13.09
N VAL A 91 12.21 -4.08 -14.11
CA VAL A 91 10.80 -3.67 -14.23
C VAL A 91 9.97 -4.17 -13.04
N MET A 92 10.10 -5.46 -12.70
CA MET A 92 9.32 -6.07 -11.63
C MET A 92 9.62 -5.44 -10.26
N PRO A 93 10.89 -5.30 -9.81
CA PRO A 93 11.20 -4.59 -8.57
C PRO A 93 10.74 -3.12 -8.56
N VAL A 94 10.84 -2.40 -9.69
CA VAL A 94 10.42 -0.99 -9.79
C VAL A 94 8.92 -0.85 -9.58
N PHE A 95 8.09 -1.58 -10.33
CA PHE A 95 6.64 -1.52 -10.16
C PHE A 95 6.18 -2.10 -8.81
N GLY A 96 6.82 -3.18 -8.36
CA GLY A 96 6.60 -3.77 -7.04
C GLY A 96 6.85 -2.75 -5.92
N PHE A 97 7.98 -2.04 -5.94
CA PHE A 97 8.26 -1.00 -4.98
C PHE A 97 7.26 0.15 -5.04
N VAL A 98 6.94 0.68 -6.23
CA VAL A 98 5.99 1.81 -6.34
C VAL A 98 4.63 1.44 -5.76
N LEU A 99 4.13 0.24 -6.04
CA LEU A 99 2.89 -0.27 -5.48
C LEU A 99 2.98 -0.35 -3.95
N MET A 100 4.02 -1.00 -3.43
CA MET A 100 4.18 -1.28 -2.01
C MET A 100 4.43 -0.01 -1.19
N ALA A 101 5.17 0.96 -1.72
CA ALA A 101 5.36 2.27 -1.12
C ALA A 101 4.06 3.06 -1.02
N ASN A 102 3.15 2.94 -2.01
CA ASN A 102 1.83 3.55 -1.93
C ASN A 102 0.93 2.88 -0.88
N LEU A 103 0.96 1.55 -0.79
CA LEU A 103 0.20 0.79 0.22
C LEU A 103 0.75 0.99 1.64
N ALA A 104 2.05 1.25 1.79
CA ALA A 104 2.68 1.52 3.08
C ALA A 104 2.39 2.92 3.64
N ARG A 105 1.70 3.80 2.90
CA ARG A 105 1.41 5.16 3.35
C ARG A 105 0.54 5.17 4.61
N PRO A 106 0.75 6.10 5.56
CA PRO A 106 -0.11 6.23 6.71
C PRO A 106 -1.57 6.44 6.29
N GLY A 107 -2.49 5.65 6.86
CA GLY A 107 -3.92 5.75 6.53
C GLY A 107 -4.37 5.01 5.27
N ALA A 108 -3.46 4.41 4.47
CA ALA A 108 -3.82 3.74 3.21
C ALA A 108 -4.78 2.56 3.40
N TYR A 109 -4.56 1.77 4.45
CA TYR A 109 -5.43 0.66 4.85
C TYR A 109 -6.84 1.15 5.19
N GLN A 110 -6.95 2.12 6.11
CA GLN A 110 -8.21 2.70 6.59
C GLN A 110 -9.00 3.37 5.45
N ALA A 111 -8.30 3.99 4.51
CA ALA A 111 -8.90 4.59 3.31
C ALA A 111 -9.30 3.56 2.23
N GLY A 112 -9.22 2.25 2.51
CA GLY A 112 -9.60 1.19 1.57
C GLY A 112 -8.76 1.17 0.29
N MET A 113 -7.50 1.64 0.34
CA MET A 113 -6.63 1.71 -0.84
C MET A 113 -6.36 0.32 -1.41
N HIS A 114 -6.11 -0.67 -0.56
CA HIS A 114 -5.75 -2.04 -0.93
C HIS A 114 -6.84 -2.67 -1.79
N LEU A 115 -8.10 -2.64 -1.34
CA LEU A 115 -9.23 -3.18 -2.11
C LEU A 115 -9.42 -2.47 -3.45
N ARG A 116 -9.29 -1.13 -3.50
CA ARG A 116 -9.41 -0.39 -4.76
C ARG A 116 -8.31 -0.74 -5.76
N VAL A 117 -7.08 -0.91 -5.28
CA VAL A 117 -5.94 -1.30 -6.11
C VAL A 117 -6.08 -2.75 -6.57
N MET A 118 -6.43 -3.65 -5.65
CA MET A 118 -6.64 -5.07 -5.93
C MET A 118 -7.73 -5.29 -6.99
N ARG A 119 -8.89 -4.62 -6.86
CA ARG A 119 -9.97 -4.67 -7.86
C ARG A 119 -9.49 -4.26 -9.25
N ARG A 120 -8.71 -3.18 -9.35
CA ARG A 120 -8.13 -2.75 -10.63
C ARG A 120 -7.16 -3.78 -11.17
N LEU A 121 -6.24 -4.27 -10.34
CA LEU A 121 -5.27 -5.29 -10.75
C LEU A 121 -5.97 -6.54 -11.27
N VAL A 122 -7.02 -7.02 -10.61
CA VAL A 122 -7.81 -8.17 -11.08
C VAL A 122 -8.46 -7.89 -12.43
N VAL A 123 -9.14 -6.75 -12.60
CA VAL A 123 -9.77 -6.38 -13.88
C VAL A 123 -8.75 -6.34 -15.01
N PHE A 124 -7.63 -5.65 -14.82
CA PHE A 124 -6.63 -5.51 -15.88
C PHE A 124 -5.79 -6.79 -16.08
N ALA A 125 -5.61 -7.62 -15.04
CA ALA A 125 -5.03 -8.95 -15.18
C ALA A 125 -5.91 -9.81 -16.09
N LEU A 126 -7.22 -9.84 -15.87
CA LEU A 126 -8.17 -10.59 -16.70
C LEU A 126 -8.19 -10.08 -18.15
N LEU A 127 -8.15 -8.75 -18.35
CA LEU A 127 -8.08 -8.16 -19.68
C LEU A 127 -6.77 -8.52 -20.42
N ALA A 128 -5.66 -8.65 -19.69
CA ALA A 128 -4.37 -9.02 -20.28
C ALA A 128 -4.25 -10.51 -20.56
N THR A 129 -5.03 -11.36 -19.86
CA THR A 129 -4.90 -12.83 -19.93
C THR A 129 -4.95 -13.39 -21.35
N PRO A 130 -5.88 -13.02 -22.25
CA PRO A 130 -5.92 -13.63 -23.59
C PRO A 130 -4.62 -13.44 -24.38
N ALA A 131 -4.11 -12.21 -24.44
CA ALA A 131 -2.85 -11.90 -25.11
C ALA A 131 -1.65 -12.55 -24.40
N PHE A 132 -1.65 -12.52 -23.07
CA PHE A 132 -0.62 -13.16 -22.27
C PHE A 132 -0.54 -14.68 -22.53
N VAL A 133 -1.68 -15.37 -22.55
CA VAL A 133 -1.73 -16.82 -22.82
C VAL A 133 -1.23 -17.14 -24.21
N GLY A 134 -1.55 -16.32 -25.22
CA GLY A 134 -1.02 -16.49 -26.57
C GLY A 134 0.49 -16.30 -26.67
N LEU A 135 1.08 -15.45 -25.82
CA LEU A 135 2.51 -15.10 -25.87
C LEU A 135 3.40 -15.92 -24.92
N VAL A 136 2.86 -16.36 -23.78
CA VAL A 136 3.63 -16.99 -22.69
C VAL A 136 3.14 -18.40 -22.39
N GLY A 137 1.85 -18.67 -22.61
CA GLY A 137 1.18 -19.90 -22.21
C GLY A 137 0.19 -19.71 -21.06
N TRP A 138 -0.56 -20.77 -20.74
CA TRP A 138 -1.65 -20.73 -19.76
C TRP A 138 -1.20 -20.64 -18.30
N TRP A 139 0.07 -20.96 -18.02
CA TRP A 139 0.68 -20.86 -16.69
C TRP A 139 2.12 -20.35 -16.82
N PRO A 140 2.57 -19.44 -15.94
CA PRO A 140 1.85 -18.85 -14.79
C PRO A 140 0.82 -17.78 -15.16
N LEU A 141 0.06 -17.27 -14.17
CA LEU A 141 -0.77 -16.07 -14.34
C LEU A 141 0.10 -14.82 -14.48
N ASN A 142 -0.37 -13.83 -15.25
CA ASN A 142 0.39 -12.63 -15.59
C ASN A 142 0.85 -11.77 -14.40
N ILE A 143 1.82 -10.88 -14.64
CA ILE A 143 2.41 -10.00 -13.62
C ILE A 143 1.40 -9.15 -12.83
N LEU A 144 0.26 -8.76 -13.41
CA LEU A 144 -0.76 -8.00 -12.68
C LEU A 144 -1.44 -8.88 -11.62
N ALA A 145 -1.57 -10.19 -11.87
CA ALA A 145 -2.00 -11.16 -10.87
C ALA A 145 -0.96 -11.30 -9.74
N THR A 146 0.35 -11.30 -10.05
CA THR A 146 1.43 -11.28 -9.05
C THR A 146 1.31 -10.06 -8.12
N LEU A 147 1.16 -8.87 -8.70
CA LEU A 147 0.98 -7.62 -7.95
C LEU A 147 -0.34 -7.61 -7.15
N GLY A 148 -1.40 -8.20 -7.71
CA GLY A 148 -2.69 -8.36 -7.05
C GLY A 148 -2.60 -9.26 -5.83
N LEU A 149 -1.92 -10.41 -5.97
CA LEU A 149 -1.67 -11.35 -4.88
C LEU A 149 -0.81 -10.72 -3.78
N ALA A 150 0.28 -10.02 -4.14
CA ALA A 150 1.09 -9.30 -3.17
C ALA A 150 0.27 -8.24 -2.41
N THR A 151 -0.60 -7.51 -3.10
CA THR A 151 -1.55 -6.56 -2.49
C THR A 151 -2.51 -7.25 -1.52
N ALA A 152 -3.02 -8.42 -1.87
CA ALA A 152 -3.92 -9.21 -1.02
C ALA A 152 -3.21 -9.73 0.24
N ILE A 153 -1.98 -10.23 0.10
CA ILE A 153 -1.15 -10.66 1.24
C ILE A 153 -0.92 -9.48 2.19
N VAL A 154 -0.50 -8.32 1.68
CA VAL A 154 -0.31 -7.12 2.51
C VAL A 154 -1.60 -6.71 3.19
N TRP A 155 -2.74 -6.72 2.48
CA TRP A 155 -4.04 -6.40 3.06
C TRP A 155 -4.41 -7.33 4.22
N LEU A 156 -4.17 -8.64 4.10
CA LEU A 156 -4.37 -9.62 5.18
C LEU A 156 -3.41 -9.42 6.35
N LEU A 157 -2.16 -9.04 6.08
CA LEU A 157 -1.19 -8.74 7.13
C LEU A 157 -1.58 -7.49 7.92
N GLU A 158 -2.16 -6.48 7.25
CA GLU A 158 -2.61 -5.24 7.88
C GLU A 158 -3.96 -5.33 8.58
N SER A 159 -4.87 -6.23 8.14
CA SER A 159 -6.10 -6.49 8.88
C SER A 159 -5.86 -7.07 10.27
N GLY A 160 -4.70 -7.70 10.48
CA GLY A 160 -4.33 -8.28 11.76
C GLY A 160 -5.12 -9.53 12.13
N GLY A 161 -4.84 -10.10 13.30
CA GLY A 161 -5.42 -11.36 13.76
C GLY A 161 -4.70 -12.62 13.23
N ALA A 162 -4.85 -13.73 13.94
CA ALA A 162 -4.18 -14.99 13.59
C ALA A 162 -4.70 -15.59 12.28
N VAL A 163 -6.02 -15.55 12.07
CA VAL A 163 -6.67 -16.09 10.86
C VAL A 163 -6.16 -15.38 9.60
N ALA A 164 -6.09 -14.05 9.61
CA ALA A 164 -5.60 -13.30 8.45
C ALA A 164 -4.11 -13.58 8.17
N ARG A 165 -3.28 -13.78 9.20
CA ARG A 165 -1.87 -14.17 9.04
C ARG A 165 -1.74 -15.57 8.43
N VAL A 166 -2.56 -16.52 8.85
CA VAL A 166 -2.60 -17.87 8.26
C VAL A 166 -3.07 -17.78 6.81
N ALA A 167 -4.12 -17.02 6.53
CA ALA A 167 -4.59 -16.80 5.16
C ALA A 167 -3.51 -16.14 4.29
N ALA A 168 -2.76 -15.17 4.82
CA ALA A 168 -1.64 -14.53 4.12
C ALA A 168 -0.52 -15.54 3.80
N LEU A 169 -0.20 -16.43 4.76
CA LEU A 169 0.78 -17.49 4.57
C LEU A 169 0.33 -18.48 3.49
N ILE A 170 -0.93 -18.93 3.53
CA ILE A 170 -1.49 -19.83 2.53
C ILE A 170 -1.48 -19.16 1.15
N ALA A 171 -1.90 -17.90 1.06
CA ALA A 171 -1.89 -17.13 -0.18
C ALA A 171 -0.46 -16.97 -0.74
N PHE A 172 0.55 -16.76 0.12
CA PHE A 172 1.95 -16.73 -0.29
C PHE A 172 2.44 -18.09 -0.79
N LEU A 173 2.19 -19.17 -0.05
CA LEU A 173 2.68 -20.51 -0.38
C LEU A 173 2.04 -21.04 -1.66
N ILE A 174 0.71 -21.02 -1.77
CA ILE A 174 -0.01 -21.56 -2.92
C ILE A 174 0.03 -20.57 -4.09
N GLY A 175 -0.30 -19.30 -3.82
CA GLY A 175 -0.40 -18.29 -4.86
C GLY A 175 0.95 -18.00 -5.52
N GLY A 176 2.07 -18.14 -4.79
CA GLY A 176 3.41 -18.02 -5.37
C GLY A 176 3.71 -19.05 -6.46
N ALA A 177 3.08 -20.23 -6.45
CA ALA A 177 3.22 -21.22 -7.53
C ALA A 177 2.37 -20.89 -8.77
N LEU A 178 1.46 -19.93 -8.68
CA LEU A 178 0.45 -19.66 -9.71
C LEU A 178 0.75 -18.40 -10.51
N VAL A 179 1.66 -17.53 -10.06
CA VAL A 179 1.84 -16.18 -10.60
C VAL A 179 3.25 -15.97 -11.18
N GLU A 180 3.36 -15.04 -12.14
CA GLU A 180 4.62 -14.69 -12.81
C GLU A 180 5.71 -14.31 -11.80
N PHE A 181 6.94 -14.75 -12.05
CA PHE A 181 8.11 -14.61 -11.16
C PHE A 181 7.99 -15.24 -9.78
N TRP A 182 6.92 -16.00 -9.52
CA TRP A 182 6.77 -16.91 -8.39
C TRP A 182 7.00 -16.26 -7.02
N TRP A 183 7.47 -17.04 -6.03
CA TRP A 183 7.83 -16.54 -4.70
C TRP A 183 8.88 -15.41 -4.69
N PRO A 184 9.94 -15.41 -5.53
CA PRO A 184 10.89 -14.31 -5.58
C PRO A 184 10.24 -12.94 -5.79
N ALA A 185 9.26 -12.83 -6.69
CA ALA A 185 8.52 -11.59 -6.91
C ALA A 185 7.66 -11.19 -5.70
N LEU A 186 6.97 -12.15 -5.09
CA LEU A 186 6.20 -11.89 -3.88
C LEU A 186 7.10 -11.40 -2.75
N LEU A 187 8.24 -12.07 -2.53
CA LEU A 187 9.24 -11.67 -1.53
C LEU A 187 9.79 -10.28 -1.83
N CYS A 188 10.09 -9.96 -3.08
CA CYS A 188 10.57 -8.63 -3.47
C CYS A 188 9.54 -7.54 -3.12
N CYS A 189 8.25 -7.77 -3.42
CA CYS A 189 7.17 -6.87 -3.05
C CYS A 189 7.00 -6.74 -1.53
N LEU A 190 6.94 -7.87 -0.80
CA LEU A 190 6.77 -7.87 0.65
C LEU A 190 7.97 -7.23 1.37
N GLY A 191 9.18 -7.43 0.85
CA GLY A 191 10.41 -6.76 1.30
C GLY A 191 10.35 -5.25 1.09
N ALA A 192 9.93 -4.81 -0.10
CA ALA A 192 9.73 -3.39 -0.40
C ALA A 192 8.70 -2.74 0.55
N TRP A 193 7.59 -3.42 0.81
CA TRP A 193 6.56 -2.97 1.75
C TRP A 193 7.11 -2.88 3.19
N GLY A 194 7.83 -3.90 3.64
CA GLY A 194 8.46 -3.92 4.96
C GLY A 194 9.48 -2.78 5.14
N PHE A 195 10.32 -2.54 4.12
CA PHE A 195 11.26 -1.43 4.09
C PHE A 195 10.54 -0.06 4.10
N ALA A 196 9.51 0.12 3.27
CA ALA A 196 8.77 1.38 3.20
C ALA A 196 8.09 1.75 4.53
N ARG A 197 7.61 0.76 5.28
CA ARG A 197 6.98 0.97 6.61
C ARG A 197 7.98 1.19 7.74
N ARG A 198 9.13 0.51 7.69
CA ARG A 198 10.16 0.55 8.74
C ARG A 198 11.54 0.56 8.08
N PRO A 199 11.98 1.72 7.56
CA PRO A 199 13.27 1.82 6.90
C PRO A 199 14.39 1.60 7.92
N GLY A 200 15.33 0.73 7.56
CA GLY A 200 16.47 0.37 8.39
C GLY A 200 17.37 -0.62 7.67
N GLY A 201 18.57 -0.86 8.23
CA GLY A 201 19.56 -1.75 7.60
C GLY A 201 19.04 -3.18 7.40
N VAL A 202 18.31 -3.72 8.39
CA VAL A 202 17.75 -5.08 8.31
C VAL A 202 16.65 -5.18 7.24
N SER A 203 15.71 -4.25 7.19
CA SER A 203 14.65 -4.27 6.18
C SER A 203 15.19 -4.03 4.77
N MET A 204 16.23 -3.19 4.63
CA MET A 204 16.97 -3.01 3.38
C MET A 204 17.67 -4.30 2.95
N LEU A 205 18.37 -4.98 3.86
CA LEU A 205 19.05 -6.24 3.57
C LEU A 205 18.04 -7.32 3.13
N LEU A 206 16.93 -7.47 3.87
CA LEU A 206 15.88 -8.43 3.52
C LEU A 206 15.28 -8.13 2.14
N TRP A 207 15.01 -6.85 1.84
CA TRP A 207 14.52 -6.46 0.53
C TRP A 207 15.55 -6.69 -0.58
N ALA A 208 16.84 -6.44 -0.31
CA ALA A 208 17.91 -6.71 -1.25
C ALA A 208 18.06 -8.21 -1.53
N LEU A 209 18.04 -9.06 -0.50
CA LEU A 209 18.06 -10.53 -0.65
C LEU A 209 16.82 -11.03 -1.40
N ALA A 210 15.64 -10.50 -1.08
CA ALA A 210 14.41 -10.82 -1.80
C ALA A 210 14.53 -10.44 -3.29
N THR A 211 15.11 -9.29 -3.60
CA THR A 211 15.35 -8.84 -4.98
C THR A 211 16.43 -9.68 -5.67
N ALA A 212 17.48 -10.08 -4.96
CA ALA A 212 18.51 -10.98 -5.47
C ALA A 212 17.93 -12.36 -5.82
N SER A 213 16.93 -12.85 -5.07
CA SER A 213 16.30 -14.14 -5.35
C SER A 213 15.58 -14.20 -6.70
N LEU A 214 15.25 -13.05 -7.32
CA LEU A 214 14.77 -12.99 -8.69
C LEU A 214 15.78 -13.54 -9.71
N ALA A 215 17.07 -13.63 -9.36
CA ALA A 215 18.08 -14.28 -10.20
C ALA A 215 17.78 -15.74 -10.51
N ILE A 216 17.04 -16.43 -9.63
CA ILE A 216 16.58 -17.82 -9.88
C ILE A 216 15.70 -17.88 -11.13
N VAL A 217 14.88 -16.85 -11.35
CA VAL A 217 13.97 -16.76 -12.51
C VAL A 217 14.65 -16.05 -13.69
N ASN A 218 15.44 -15.02 -13.42
CA ASN A 218 16.04 -14.16 -14.43
C ASN A 218 17.33 -14.74 -15.04
N GLY A 219 17.96 -15.71 -14.39
CA GLY A 219 19.30 -16.20 -14.76
C GLY A 219 20.43 -15.18 -14.53
N ASN A 220 20.15 -14.01 -13.94
CA ASN A 220 21.14 -12.99 -13.62
C ASN A 220 20.69 -12.08 -12.46
N LEU A 221 21.62 -11.28 -11.94
CA LEU A 221 21.38 -10.36 -10.83
C LEU A 221 20.95 -8.95 -11.25
N ALA A 222 20.61 -8.71 -12.52
CA ALA A 222 20.33 -7.37 -13.04
C ALA A 222 19.14 -6.67 -12.34
N ALA A 223 18.21 -7.45 -11.78
CA ALA A 223 17.12 -6.93 -10.95
C ALA A 223 17.60 -6.09 -9.75
N LEU A 224 18.79 -6.37 -9.20
CA LEU A 224 19.37 -5.59 -8.10
C LEU A 224 19.67 -4.14 -8.49
N ALA A 225 19.89 -3.84 -9.76
CA ALA A 225 20.09 -2.47 -10.24
C ALA A 225 18.85 -1.58 -10.05
N ALA A 226 17.68 -2.16 -9.85
CA ALA A 226 16.49 -1.42 -9.46
C ALA A 226 16.63 -0.76 -8.07
N LEU A 227 17.39 -1.36 -7.14
CA LEU A 227 17.57 -0.82 -5.79
C LEU A 227 18.26 0.55 -5.77
N PRO A 228 19.47 0.74 -6.35
CA PRO A 228 20.07 2.06 -6.42
C PRO A 228 19.22 3.05 -7.22
N LEU A 229 18.53 2.62 -8.28
CA LEU A 229 17.59 3.46 -9.03
C LEU A 229 16.46 3.99 -8.12
N ILE A 230 15.81 3.11 -7.35
CA ILE A 230 14.73 3.45 -6.44
C ILE A 230 15.23 4.34 -5.29
N LEU A 231 16.36 3.99 -4.69
CA LEU A 231 16.96 4.77 -3.61
C LEU A 231 17.40 6.17 -4.09
N GLY A 232 17.89 6.27 -5.33
CA GLY A 232 18.25 7.53 -5.97
C GLY A 232 17.03 8.39 -6.29
N ALA A 233 15.91 7.79 -6.69
CA ALA A 233 14.69 8.50 -7.09
C ALA A 233 14.14 9.42 -5.99
N ARG A 234 14.37 9.11 -4.70
CA ARG A 234 13.94 9.98 -3.58
C ARG A 234 14.58 11.37 -3.59
N HIS A 235 15.72 11.52 -4.28
CA HIS A 235 16.49 12.76 -4.34
C HIS A 235 16.06 13.66 -5.50
N VAL A 236 15.17 13.20 -6.38
CA VAL A 236 14.73 13.94 -7.55
C VAL A 236 13.23 14.17 -7.44
N ASP A 237 12.84 15.43 -7.23
CA ASP A 237 11.42 15.82 -7.27
C ASP A 237 11.07 16.29 -8.67
N ILE A 238 10.58 15.37 -9.50
CA ILE A 238 10.06 15.69 -10.82
C ILE A 238 8.55 15.92 -10.66
N PRO A 239 8.01 17.11 -10.97
CA PRO A 239 6.59 17.43 -10.78
C PRO A 239 5.71 16.76 -11.85
N LEU A 240 5.71 15.43 -11.90
CA LEU A 240 4.90 14.64 -12.81
C LEU A 240 3.48 14.49 -12.28
N ARG A 241 2.50 14.71 -13.17
CA ARG A 241 1.09 14.49 -12.86
C ARG A 241 0.81 13.00 -12.77
N ARG A 242 0.02 12.60 -11.76
CA ARG A 242 -0.35 11.20 -11.55
C ARG A 242 -1.28 10.67 -12.64
N CYS A 243 -0.77 9.82 -13.52
CA CYS A 243 -1.50 9.25 -14.65
C CYS A 243 -1.94 7.80 -14.37
N ARG A 244 -2.83 7.62 -13.38
CA ARG A 244 -3.14 6.28 -12.84
C ARG A 244 -3.60 5.25 -13.88
N TRP A 245 -4.42 5.65 -14.86
CA TRP A 245 -5.06 4.73 -15.79
C TRP A 245 -4.13 4.23 -16.89
N ILE A 246 -3.12 5.03 -17.26
CA ILE A 246 -2.15 4.68 -18.31
C ILE A 246 -1.45 3.37 -17.95
N PHE A 247 -0.91 3.26 -16.73
CA PHE A 247 -0.14 2.07 -16.33
C PHE A 247 -0.97 0.79 -16.26
N TYR A 248 -2.26 0.90 -15.95
CA TYR A 248 -3.16 -0.26 -15.95
C TYR A 248 -3.57 -0.65 -17.37
N ALA A 249 -3.95 0.31 -18.21
CA ALA A 249 -4.44 0.06 -19.56
C ALA A 249 -3.31 -0.29 -20.55
N TYR A 250 -2.11 0.24 -20.34
CA TYR A 250 -0.97 0.04 -21.23
C TYR A 250 -0.56 -1.43 -21.28
N TYR A 251 -0.49 -2.12 -20.13
CA TYR A 251 -0.04 -3.52 -20.10
C TYR A 251 -0.86 -4.46 -21.00
N PRO A 252 -2.20 -4.57 -20.86
CA PRO A 252 -3.00 -5.39 -21.77
C PRO A 252 -2.93 -4.88 -23.20
N ALA A 253 -3.02 -3.57 -23.45
CA ALA A 253 -2.98 -3.02 -24.81
C ALA A 253 -1.67 -3.33 -25.53
N HIS A 254 -0.54 -3.21 -24.83
CA HIS A 254 0.79 -3.49 -25.34
C HIS A 254 0.99 -4.98 -25.64
N LEU A 255 0.57 -5.87 -24.73
CA LEU A 255 0.62 -7.32 -24.99
C LEU A 255 -0.29 -7.72 -26.16
N SER A 256 -1.51 -7.17 -26.21
CA SER A 256 -2.42 -7.41 -27.33
C SER A 256 -1.82 -6.95 -28.66
N LEU A 257 -1.16 -5.79 -28.69
CA LEU A 257 -0.49 -5.30 -29.88
C LEU A 257 0.64 -6.25 -30.32
N ILE A 258 1.48 -6.70 -29.39
CA ILE A 258 2.53 -7.68 -29.70
C ILE A 258 1.94 -8.98 -30.23
N ALA A 259 0.90 -9.52 -29.56
CA ALA A 259 0.24 -10.75 -29.98
C ALA A 259 -0.35 -10.63 -31.39
N LEU A 260 -0.94 -9.49 -31.74
CA LEU A 260 -1.45 -9.23 -33.08
C LEU A 260 -0.33 -9.19 -34.13
N VAL A 261 0.82 -8.61 -33.80
CA VAL A 261 1.98 -8.54 -34.71
C VAL A 261 2.62 -9.91 -34.92
N MET A 262 2.71 -10.73 -33.86
CA MET A 262 3.27 -12.09 -33.95
C MET A 262 2.36 -13.06 -34.71
N GLY A 263 1.05 -12.76 -34.78
CA GLY A 263 0.04 -13.63 -35.38
C GLY A 263 -0.31 -14.84 -34.49
N PRO A 264 -1.38 -15.59 -34.82
CA PRO A 264 -1.64 -16.87 -34.17
C PRO A 264 -0.51 -17.86 -34.56
N ALA A 265 0.09 -18.47 -33.54
CA ALA A 265 0.99 -19.62 -33.71
C ALA A 265 0.24 -20.85 -34.24
#